data_AF-A0A098CM56-F1
#
_entry.id   AF-A0A098CM56-F1
#
_cell.length_a   1.000
_cell.length_b   1.000
_cell.length_c   1.000
_cell.angle_alpha   90.00
_cell.angle_beta   90.00
_cell.angle_gamma   90.00
#
_symmetry.space_group_name_H-M   'P 1'
#
loop_
_entity.id
_entity.type
_entity.pdbx_description
1 polymer ?
#
loop_
_entity_poly.entity_id
_entity_poly.type
_entity_poly.pdbx_seq_one_letter_code
_entity_poly.pdbx_strand_id
1 'polypeptide(L)'
;SIMHAQAYCQGVEELLGLEIPDRARYLRVIWAELHRMHSHLLFLGLMADAFGFESLFMQCWRIRERILDLLEQTTGHRIMVSINTVGGTRRDLSPDAQKAILSELRIIREELQLVDKTFKNDHTIAYRLHGCAPIDGNKAYELGCVGPVARASGVAQDMRTLGYAAYKDLEFSPVVMQEGDCYARTMVRIKELYQSMDLVRQAIGKLPEGEFCVKPKGNPDGDVVSRVEQPRGEVFYFLRGDGGKNLTRLRLRTPTFAHLPSLVEMLKGQLLSDVPVIILSI
;
A
#
# COMPACT_ATOMS: atom_id res chain seq x y z
N SER A 1 9.52 -4.35 1.67
CA SER A 1 8.42 -3.43 1.31
C SER A 1 8.97 -2.30 0.46
N ILE A 2 8.43 -2.14 -0.76
CA ILE A 2 8.88 -1.15 -1.75
C ILE A 2 8.63 0.28 -1.27
N MET A 3 7.49 0.50 -0.62
CA MET A 3 7.07 1.81 -0.10
C MET A 3 7.95 2.33 1.05
N HIS A 4 8.46 1.45 1.91
CA HIS A 4 9.46 1.85 2.94
C HIS A 4 10.77 2.31 2.30
N ALA A 5 11.26 1.54 1.33
CA ALA A 5 12.45 1.94 0.57
C ALA A 5 12.21 3.24 -0.21
N GLN A 6 11.01 3.45 -0.73
CA GLN A 6 10.62 4.69 -1.41
C GLN A 6 10.63 5.89 -0.47
N ALA A 7 10.01 5.78 0.72
CA ALA A 7 10.01 6.83 1.73
C ALA A 7 11.44 7.20 2.16
N TYR A 8 12.31 6.21 2.32
CA TYR A 8 13.72 6.46 2.59
C TYR A 8 14.42 7.16 1.42
N CYS A 9 14.31 6.63 0.19
CA CYS A 9 15.01 7.17 -0.97
C CYS A 9 14.56 8.60 -1.28
N GLN A 10 13.26 8.89 -1.27
CA GLN A 10 12.75 10.23 -1.58
C GLN A 10 13.23 11.28 -0.57
N GLY A 11 13.29 10.92 0.72
CA GLY A 11 13.78 11.85 1.74
C GLY A 11 15.29 12.09 1.61
N VAL A 12 16.07 11.04 1.33
CA VAL A 12 17.52 11.23 1.07
C VAL A 12 17.76 12.03 -0.22
N GLU A 13 16.96 11.81 -1.27
CA GLU A 13 17.00 12.60 -2.51
C GLU A 13 16.72 14.08 -2.25
N GLU A 14 15.74 14.40 -1.41
CA GLU A 14 15.42 15.77 -1.02
C GLU A 14 16.53 16.44 -0.21
N LEU A 15 17.12 15.72 0.76
CA LEU A 15 18.30 16.20 1.52
C LEU A 15 19.52 16.45 0.63
N LEU A 16 19.61 15.78 -0.52
CA LEU A 16 20.69 15.96 -1.50
C LEU A 16 20.34 17.01 -2.57
N GLY A 17 19.11 17.52 -2.60
CA GLY A 17 18.61 18.34 -3.72
C GLY A 17 18.67 17.61 -5.06
N LEU A 18 18.53 16.28 -5.06
CA LEU A 18 18.68 15.44 -6.25
C LEU A 18 17.35 15.25 -6.96
N GLU A 19 17.27 15.71 -8.20
CA GLU A 19 16.13 15.41 -9.07
C GLU A 19 16.29 14.04 -9.73
N ILE A 20 15.31 13.16 -9.52
CA ILE A 20 15.26 11.85 -10.16
C ILE A 20 14.61 11.93 -11.55
N PRO A 21 15.01 11.06 -12.50
CA PRO A 21 14.39 10.99 -13.82
C PRO A 21 12.89 10.69 -13.74
N ASP A 22 12.11 11.23 -14.69
CA ASP A 22 10.66 10.99 -14.73
C ASP A 22 10.34 9.50 -14.90
N ARG A 23 11.09 8.78 -15.73
CA ARG A 23 10.92 7.33 -15.89
C ARG A 23 11.00 6.61 -14.54
N ALA A 24 11.96 6.99 -13.68
CA ALA A 24 12.11 6.41 -12.35
C ALA A 24 10.90 6.69 -11.45
N ARG A 25 10.28 7.88 -11.56
CA ARG A 25 9.06 8.25 -10.81
C ARG A 25 7.91 7.31 -11.15
N TYR A 26 7.69 7.02 -12.44
CA TYR A 26 6.64 6.11 -12.90
C TYR A 26 6.92 4.65 -12.52
N LEU A 27 8.15 4.19 -12.69
CA LEU A 27 8.57 2.83 -12.29
C LEU A 27 8.32 2.58 -10.80
N ARG A 28 8.64 3.55 -9.93
CA ARG A 28 8.35 3.48 -8.49
C ARG A 28 6.86 3.27 -8.22
N VAL A 29 5.97 3.97 -8.93
CA VAL A 29 4.52 3.81 -8.78
C VAL A 29 4.06 2.42 -9.22
N ILE A 30 4.53 1.94 -10.38
CA ILE A 30 4.15 0.61 -10.90
C ILE A 30 4.47 -0.48 -9.86
N TRP A 31 5.69 -0.49 -9.33
CA TRP A 31 6.08 -1.48 -8.33
C TRP A 31 5.40 -1.27 -6.97
N ALA A 32 5.21 -0.02 -6.54
CA ALA A 32 4.49 0.27 -5.30
C ALA A 32 3.05 -0.25 -5.34
N GLU A 33 2.34 -0.07 -6.45
CA GLU A 33 0.96 -0.54 -6.63
C GLU A 33 0.87 -2.06 -6.81
N LEU A 34 1.82 -2.70 -7.51
CA LEU A 34 1.95 -4.17 -7.51
C LEU A 34 2.12 -4.73 -6.09
N HIS A 35 3.01 -4.12 -5.30
CA HIS A 35 3.22 -4.50 -3.91
C HIS A 35 2.02 -4.16 -3.01
N ARG A 36 1.23 -3.13 -3.35
CA ARG A 36 -0.03 -2.82 -2.68
C ARG A 36 -1.04 -3.93 -2.87
N MET A 37 -1.21 -4.40 -4.11
CA MET A 37 -2.13 -5.49 -4.40
C MET A 37 -1.76 -6.79 -3.68
N HIS A 38 -0.47 -7.15 -3.70
CA HIS A 38 0.04 -8.28 -2.92
C HIS A 38 -0.32 -8.17 -1.42
N SER A 39 -0.16 -7.00 -0.82
CA SER A 39 -0.43 -6.79 0.60
C SER A 39 -1.92 -6.84 0.92
N HIS A 40 -2.79 -6.34 0.05
CA HIS A 40 -4.24 -6.43 0.27
C HIS A 40 -4.75 -7.87 0.11
N LEU A 41 -4.23 -8.64 -0.85
CA LEU A 41 -4.60 -10.05 -0.99
C LEU A 41 -4.12 -10.90 0.20
N LEU A 42 -2.92 -10.60 0.72
CA LEU A 42 -2.45 -11.19 1.98
C LEU A 42 -3.42 -10.88 3.13
N PHE A 43 -3.87 -9.63 3.24
CA PHE A 43 -4.87 -9.27 4.24
C PHE A 43 -6.18 -10.03 4.03
N LEU A 44 -6.69 -10.12 2.80
CA LEU A 44 -7.99 -10.72 2.52
C LEU A 44 -8.04 -12.20 2.90
N GLY A 45 -7.04 -13.00 2.53
CA GLY A 45 -7.06 -14.40 2.97
C GLY A 45 -6.77 -14.55 4.46
N LEU A 46 -5.93 -13.73 5.10
CA LEU A 46 -5.79 -13.80 6.58
C LEU A 46 -7.13 -13.48 7.26
N MET A 47 -7.88 -12.53 6.71
CA MET A 47 -9.23 -12.22 7.16
C MET A 47 -10.17 -13.41 6.94
N ALA A 48 -10.07 -14.09 5.79
CA ALA A 48 -10.85 -15.30 5.52
C ALA A 48 -10.55 -16.45 6.51
N ASP A 49 -9.28 -16.65 6.83
CA ASP A 49 -8.83 -17.64 7.82
C ASP A 49 -9.38 -17.32 9.23
N ALA A 50 -9.41 -16.04 9.61
CA ALA A 50 -9.89 -15.59 10.92
C ALA A 50 -11.36 -15.94 11.22
N PHE A 51 -12.18 -16.12 10.18
CA PHE A 51 -13.55 -16.60 10.32
C PHE A 51 -13.76 -18.02 9.75
N GLY A 52 -12.69 -18.75 9.43
CA GLY A 52 -12.70 -20.19 9.14
C GLY A 52 -12.91 -20.59 7.67
N PHE A 53 -12.71 -19.67 6.72
CA PHE A 53 -12.96 -19.90 5.29
C PHE A 53 -11.67 -20.28 4.55
N GLU A 54 -11.20 -21.51 4.75
CA GLU A 54 -9.95 -22.01 4.15
C GLU A 54 -9.94 -21.94 2.61
N SER A 55 -11.06 -22.28 1.96
CA SER A 55 -11.15 -22.21 0.50
C SER A 55 -10.97 -20.79 -0.02
N LEU A 56 -11.55 -19.80 0.67
CA LEU A 56 -11.41 -18.39 0.30
C LEU A 56 -9.99 -17.87 0.56
N PHE A 57 -9.35 -18.31 1.66
CA PHE A 57 -7.93 -18.09 1.91
C PHE A 57 -7.07 -18.59 0.74
N MET A 58 -7.28 -19.84 0.30
CA MET A 58 -6.52 -20.45 -0.79
C MET A 58 -6.72 -19.70 -2.11
N GLN A 59 -7.94 -19.24 -2.41
CA GLN A 59 -8.19 -18.42 -3.60
C GLN A 59 -7.47 -17.07 -3.54
N CYS A 60 -7.48 -16.40 -2.39
CA CYS A 60 -6.73 -15.14 -2.22
C CYS A 60 -5.22 -15.35 -2.42
N TRP A 61 -4.68 -16.46 -1.91
CA TRP A 61 -3.24 -16.77 -2.02
C TRP A 61 -2.87 -17.14 -3.43
N ARG A 62 -3.71 -17.91 -4.13
CA ARG A 62 -3.52 -18.26 -5.54
C ARG A 62 -3.41 -17.00 -6.42
N ILE A 63 -4.30 -16.02 -6.23
CA ILE A 63 -4.24 -14.73 -6.94
C ILE A 63 -2.98 -13.96 -6.53
N ARG A 64 -2.63 -13.97 -5.24
CA ARG A 64 -1.43 -13.31 -4.72
C ARG A 64 -0.13 -13.86 -5.32
N GLU A 65 -0.06 -15.17 -5.59
CA GLU A 65 1.13 -15.77 -6.21
C GLU A 65 1.37 -15.22 -7.62
N ARG A 66 0.32 -14.95 -8.42
CA ARG A 66 0.45 -14.32 -9.74
C ARG A 66 1.15 -12.95 -9.66
N ILE A 67 0.83 -12.16 -8.63
CA ILE A 67 1.50 -10.87 -8.39
C ILE A 67 2.94 -11.06 -7.92
N LEU A 68 3.19 -12.07 -7.09
CA LEU A 68 4.55 -12.39 -6.66
C LEU A 68 5.45 -12.84 -7.80
N ASP A 69 4.91 -13.60 -8.75
CA ASP A 69 5.61 -14.00 -9.98
C ASP A 69 5.96 -12.78 -10.83
N LEU A 70 5.05 -11.79 -10.96
CA LEU A 70 5.36 -10.51 -11.62
C LEU A 70 6.47 -9.74 -10.90
N LEU A 71 6.43 -9.67 -9.57
CA LEU A 71 7.47 -9.00 -8.78
C LEU A 71 8.82 -9.71 -8.95
N GLU A 72 8.85 -11.04 -8.98
CA GLU A 72 10.07 -11.81 -9.23
C GLU A 72 10.60 -11.59 -10.64
N GLN A 73 9.76 -11.67 -11.67
CA GLN A 73 10.17 -11.45 -13.06
C GLN A 73 10.74 -10.05 -13.27
N THR A 74 10.15 -9.04 -12.66
CA THR A 74 10.55 -7.64 -12.88
C THR A 74 11.70 -7.20 -11.97
N THR A 75 11.79 -7.71 -10.75
CA THR A 75 12.76 -7.22 -9.74
C THR A 75 13.80 -8.25 -9.31
N GLY A 76 13.58 -9.54 -9.61
CA GLY A 76 14.42 -10.65 -9.17
C GLY A 76 14.11 -11.16 -7.76
N HIS A 77 13.11 -10.59 -7.08
CA HIS A 77 12.73 -10.98 -5.72
C HIS A 77 11.22 -11.05 -5.58
N ARG A 78 10.72 -12.02 -4.80
CA ARG A 78 9.29 -12.16 -4.51
C ARG A 78 8.81 -11.19 -3.41
N ILE A 79 9.51 -11.15 -2.27
CA ILE A 79 9.03 -10.45 -1.05
C ILE A 79 9.92 -9.23 -0.72
N MET A 80 11.23 -9.45 -0.54
CA MET A 80 12.18 -8.40 -0.17
C MET A 80 12.69 -7.69 -1.42
N VAL A 81 11.84 -6.84 -1.97
CA VAL A 81 12.09 -6.13 -3.23
C VAL A 81 12.89 -4.84 -2.96
N SER A 82 14.21 -4.89 -3.18
CA SER A 82 15.14 -3.77 -3.05
C SER A 82 15.33 -3.03 -4.38
N ILE A 83 14.22 -2.63 -5.01
CA ILE A 83 14.21 -2.01 -6.35
C ILE A 83 14.45 -0.51 -6.30
N ASN A 84 14.04 0.16 -5.24
CA ASN A 84 14.23 1.59 -5.05
C ASN A 84 15.63 1.87 -4.52
N THR A 85 16.31 2.81 -5.17
CA THR A 85 17.65 3.28 -4.80
C THR A 85 17.65 4.80 -4.79
N VAL A 86 18.51 5.40 -3.96
CA VAL A 86 18.72 6.86 -3.99
C VAL A 86 19.18 7.24 -5.40
N GLY A 87 18.42 8.13 -6.05
CA GLY A 87 18.63 8.57 -7.43
C GLY A 87 17.77 7.86 -8.48
N GLY A 88 16.89 6.92 -8.10
CA GLY A 88 15.93 6.30 -9.04
C GLY A 88 15.60 4.85 -8.71
N THR A 89 15.77 3.96 -9.68
CA THR A 89 15.49 2.52 -9.54
C THR A 89 16.70 1.68 -9.97
N ARG A 90 16.81 0.46 -9.43
CA ARG A 90 17.92 -0.45 -9.74
C ARG A 90 17.78 -1.12 -11.10
N ARG A 91 16.55 -1.36 -11.54
CA ARG A 91 16.22 -1.98 -12.84
C ARG A 91 15.23 -1.11 -13.59
N ASP A 92 15.07 -1.45 -14.86
CA ASP A 92 14.08 -0.88 -15.77
C ASP A 92 13.06 -1.96 -16.20
N LEU A 93 11.94 -1.53 -16.77
CA LEU A 93 10.91 -2.39 -17.35
C LEU A 93 10.98 -2.34 -18.88
N SER A 94 11.32 -3.48 -19.50
CA SER A 94 11.24 -3.63 -20.95
C SER A 94 9.79 -3.53 -21.45
N PRO A 95 9.56 -3.15 -22.72
CA PRO A 95 8.21 -3.12 -23.31
C PRO A 95 7.47 -4.47 -23.21
N ASP A 96 8.19 -5.58 -23.31
CA ASP A 96 7.60 -6.91 -23.15
C ASP A 96 7.18 -7.20 -21.72
N ALA A 97 7.98 -6.79 -20.72
CA ALA A 97 7.60 -6.89 -19.32
C ALA A 97 6.36 -6.01 -19.01
N GLN A 98 6.27 -4.81 -19.60
CA GLN A 98 5.10 -3.95 -19.47
C GLN A 98 3.84 -4.63 -20.02
N LYS A 99 3.91 -5.24 -21.21
CA LYS A 99 2.79 -6.01 -21.79
C LYS A 99 2.42 -7.22 -20.93
N ALA A 100 3.41 -7.94 -20.40
CA ALA A 100 3.19 -9.07 -19.51
C ALA A 100 2.44 -8.66 -18.24
N ILE A 101 2.85 -7.56 -17.60
CA ILE A 101 2.13 -6.99 -16.44
C ILE A 101 0.68 -6.70 -16.82
N LEU A 102 0.43 -5.96 -17.91
CA LEU A 102 -0.93 -5.60 -18.32
C LEU A 102 -1.81 -6.83 -18.62
N SER A 103 -1.26 -7.85 -19.28
CA SER A 103 -1.96 -9.11 -19.53
C SER A 103 -2.31 -9.82 -18.23
N GLU A 104 -1.35 -9.88 -17.31
CA GLU A 104 -1.54 -10.58 -16.03
C GLU A 104 -2.58 -9.90 -15.15
N LEU A 105 -2.59 -8.55 -15.13
CA LEU A 105 -3.59 -7.77 -14.41
C LEU A 105 -5.02 -8.03 -14.92
N ARG A 106 -5.22 -8.33 -16.21
CA ARG A 106 -6.55 -8.70 -16.72
C ARG A 106 -7.05 -9.99 -16.09
N ILE A 107 -6.18 -11.00 -16.02
CA ILE A 107 -6.53 -12.30 -15.43
C ILE A 107 -6.73 -12.16 -13.92
N ILE A 108 -5.86 -11.42 -13.22
CA ILE A 108 -6.03 -11.12 -11.78
C ILE A 108 -7.38 -10.43 -11.53
N ARG A 109 -7.78 -9.50 -12.41
CA ARG A 109 -9.06 -8.79 -12.27
C ARG A 109 -10.25 -9.73 -12.35
N GLU A 110 -10.25 -10.67 -13.30
CA GLU A 110 -11.31 -11.67 -13.47
C GLU A 110 -11.37 -12.62 -12.26
N GLU A 111 -10.23 -13.11 -11.78
CA GLU A 111 -10.18 -13.97 -10.59
C GLU A 111 -10.61 -13.22 -9.32
N LEU A 112 -10.21 -11.96 -9.18
CA LEU A 112 -10.57 -11.13 -8.04
C LEU A 112 -12.08 -10.87 -7.97
N GLN A 113 -12.78 -10.78 -9.11
CA GLN A 113 -14.25 -10.61 -9.12
C GLN A 113 -14.98 -11.76 -8.42
N LEU A 114 -14.47 -12.99 -8.52
CA LEU A 114 -15.04 -14.15 -7.84
C LEU A 114 -14.85 -14.04 -6.32
N VAL A 115 -13.64 -13.67 -5.89
CA VAL A 115 -13.30 -13.46 -4.47
C VAL A 115 -14.10 -12.29 -3.88
N ASP A 116 -14.15 -11.16 -4.57
CA ASP A 116 -14.93 -9.97 -4.22
C ASP A 116 -16.41 -10.31 -4.02
N LYS A 117 -17.00 -11.07 -4.96
CA LYS A 117 -18.39 -11.52 -4.88
C LYS A 117 -18.67 -12.32 -3.62
N THR A 118 -17.74 -13.18 -3.20
CA THR A 118 -17.87 -13.97 -1.96
C THR A 118 -17.81 -13.07 -0.74
N PHE A 119 -16.84 -12.17 -0.64
CA PHE A 119 -16.74 -11.23 0.49
C PHE A 119 -17.96 -10.32 0.63
N LYS A 120 -18.61 -9.96 -0.48
CA LYS A 120 -19.79 -9.09 -0.47
C LYS A 120 -21.11 -9.80 -0.14
N ASN A 121 -21.30 -11.01 -0.67
CA ASN A 121 -22.61 -11.65 -0.69
C ASN A 121 -22.75 -12.82 0.29
N ASP A 122 -21.66 -13.34 0.83
CA ASP A 122 -21.75 -14.45 1.77
C ASP A 122 -22.33 -14.00 3.12
N HIS A 123 -23.38 -14.68 3.57
CA HIS A 123 -24.09 -14.34 4.79
C HIS A 123 -23.24 -14.51 6.06
N THR A 124 -22.36 -15.51 6.08
CA THR A 124 -21.50 -15.80 7.25
C THR A 124 -20.41 -14.74 7.37
N ILE A 125 -19.82 -14.34 6.24
CA ILE A 125 -18.85 -13.23 6.20
C ILE A 125 -19.54 -11.94 6.65
N ALA A 126 -20.73 -11.66 6.13
CA ALA A 126 -21.52 -10.51 6.54
C ALA A 126 -21.77 -10.49 8.05
N TYR A 127 -22.17 -11.62 8.63
CA TYR A 127 -22.41 -11.77 10.07
C TYR A 127 -21.16 -11.50 10.93
N ARG A 128 -19.96 -11.90 10.45
CA ARG A 128 -18.70 -11.70 11.20
C ARG A 128 -18.09 -10.31 11.06
N LEU A 129 -18.41 -9.59 9.99
CA LEU A 129 -17.76 -8.32 9.67
C LEU A 129 -18.65 -7.09 9.91
N HIS A 130 -19.95 -7.17 9.63
CA HIS A 130 -20.85 -6.03 9.78
C HIS A 130 -21.07 -5.69 11.24
N GLY A 131 -20.91 -4.41 11.58
CA GLY A 131 -21.04 -3.91 12.95
C GLY A 131 -19.95 -4.40 13.90
N CYS A 132 -18.94 -5.13 13.41
CA CYS A 132 -17.81 -5.58 14.22
C CYS A 132 -16.82 -4.43 14.40
N ALA A 133 -16.65 -4.00 15.65
CA ALA A 133 -15.77 -2.90 16.07
C ALA A 133 -15.84 -1.65 15.17
N PRO A 134 -17.00 -0.97 15.12
CA PRO A 134 -17.12 0.30 14.42
C PRO A 134 -16.31 1.38 15.12
N ILE A 135 -15.73 2.28 14.34
CA ILE A 135 -15.11 3.52 14.84
C ILE A 135 -15.62 4.68 14.00
N ASP A 136 -16.10 5.74 14.66
CA ASP A 136 -16.58 6.93 13.97
C ASP A 136 -15.43 7.77 13.41
N GLY A 137 -15.71 8.61 12.41
CA GLY A 137 -14.69 9.40 11.73
C GLY A 137 -13.98 10.42 12.62
N ASN A 138 -14.68 11.04 13.57
CA ASN A 138 -14.07 12.01 14.48
C ASN A 138 -13.10 11.29 15.42
N LYS A 139 -13.52 10.16 15.99
CA LYS A 139 -12.68 9.34 16.85
C LYS A 139 -11.50 8.73 16.09
N ALA A 140 -11.72 8.26 14.86
CA ALA A 140 -10.65 7.76 14.00
C ALA A 140 -9.59 8.85 13.74
N TYR A 141 -10.02 10.09 13.51
CA TYR A 141 -9.11 11.23 13.36
C TYR A 141 -8.37 11.55 14.66
N GLU A 142 -9.07 11.65 15.79
CA GLU A 142 -8.49 11.95 17.11
C GLU A 142 -7.47 10.90 17.56
N LEU A 143 -7.76 9.62 17.30
CA LEU A 143 -6.86 8.50 17.64
C LEU A 143 -5.71 8.33 16.65
N GLY A 144 -5.66 9.14 15.59
CA GLY A 144 -4.59 9.13 14.60
C GLY A 144 -4.61 7.93 13.66
N CYS A 145 -5.79 7.36 13.37
CA CYS A 145 -5.94 6.32 12.37
C CYS A 145 -5.43 6.81 11.01
N VAL A 146 -4.80 5.89 10.26
CA VAL A 146 -4.28 6.16 8.91
C VAL A 146 -4.76 5.11 7.91
N GLY A 147 -4.64 5.37 6.62
CA GLY A 147 -4.86 4.34 5.61
C GLY A 147 -6.29 3.80 5.53
N PRO A 148 -6.46 2.50 5.24
CA PRO A 148 -7.78 1.88 5.12
C PRO A 148 -8.66 2.01 6.37
N VAL A 149 -8.06 2.08 7.57
CA VAL A 149 -8.83 2.24 8.83
C VAL A 149 -9.47 3.62 8.90
N ALA A 150 -8.72 4.68 8.59
CA ALA A 150 -9.24 6.04 8.53
C ALA A 150 -10.28 6.19 7.42
N ARG A 151 -9.95 5.68 6.22
CA ARG A 151 -10.82 5.73 5.04
C ARG A 151 -12.11 4.94 5.19
N ALA A 152 -12.11 3.85 5.94
CA ALA A 152 -13.32 3.09 6.25
C ALA A 152 -14.29 3.84 7.17
N SER A 153 -13.80 4.87 7.86
CA SER A 153 -14.50 5.62 8.90
C SER A 153 -14.84 7.06 8.44
N GLY A 154 -14.83 7.32 7.13
CA GLY A 154 -15.19 8.62 6.55
C GLY A 154 -14.02 9.60 6.39
N VAL A 155 -12.83 9.28 6.89
CA VAL A 155 -11.66 10.18 6.80
C VAL A 155 -10.95 9.98 5.45
N ALA A 156 -11.18 10.88 4.51
CA ALA A 156 -10.65 10.85 3.14
C ALA A 156 -9.15 11.20 3.02
N GLN A 157 -8.31 10.68 3.93
CA GLN A 157 -6.88 10.92 3.96
C GLN A 157 -6.13 9.82 3.19
N ASP A 158 -5.27 10.23 2.25
CA ASP A 158 -4.39 9.35 1.48
C ASP A 158 -3.11 10.11 1.10
N MET A 159 -1.95 9.61 1.52
CA MET A 159 -0.69 10.33 1.27
C MET A 159 -0.31 10.39 -0.21
N ARG A 160 -0.87 9.53 -1.08
CA ARG A 160 -0.62 9.58 -2.53
C ARG A 160 -1.10 10.90 -3.14
N THR A 161 -2.10 11.55 -2.53
CA THR A 161 -2.61 12.86 -2.98
C THR A 161 -1.59 14.00 -2.83
N LEU A 162 -0.52 13.80 -2.03
CA LEU A 162 0.62 14.72 -1.96
C LEU A 162 1.40 14.78 -3.28
N GLY A 163 1.15 13.86 -4.21
CA GLY A 163 1.73 13.90 -5.55
C GLY A 163 3.18 13.43 -5.63
N TYR A 164 3.68 12.72 -4.62
CA TYR A 164 5.05 12.19 -4.63
C TYR A 164 5.25 11.16 -5.76
N ALA A 165 6.51 10.94 -6.17
CA ALA A 165 6.84 10.15 -7.35
C ALA A 165 6.05 10.62 -8.59
N ALA A 166 5.28 9.74 -9.24
CA ALA A 166 4.43 10.08 -10.39
C ALA A 166 2.93 10.15 -10.03
N TYR A 167 2.54 10.07 -8.75
CA TYR A 167 1.11 10.08 -8.37
C TYR A 167 0.39 11.37 -8.78
N LYS A 168 1.10 12.50 -8.87
CA LYS A 168 0.57 13.79 -9.36
C LYS A 168 0.06 13.73 -10.80
N ASP A 169 0.58 12.81 -11.61
CA ASP A 169 0.25 12.69 -13.03
C ASP A 169 -0.84 11.64 -13.29
N LEU A 170 -1.33 10.98 -12.24
CA LEU A 170 -2.29 9.87 -12.31
C LEU A 170 -3.64 10.28 -11.73
N GLU A 171 -4.70 9.74 -12.31
CA GLU A 171 -6.07 10.06 -11.93
C GLU A 171 -6.59 9.00 -10.95
N PHE A 172 -6.80 9.40 -9.71
CA PHE A 172 -7.47 8.57 -8.70
C PHE A 172 -8.07 9.43 -7.58
N SER A 173 -9.00 8.85 -6.84
CA SER A 173 -9.59 9.45 -5.64
C SER A 173 -9.50 8.47 -4.46
N PRO A 174 -9.25 8.92 -3.23
CA PRO A 174 -9.27 8.04 -2.06
C PRO A 174 -10.59 7.25 -1.96
N VAL A 175 -10.49 5.95 -1.72
CA VAL A 175 -11.67 5.09 -1.50
C VAL A 175 -12.15 5.29 -0.07
N VAL A 176 -13.37 5.79 0.11
CA VAL A 176 -13.92 6.09 1.46
C VAL A 176 -15.21 5.30 1.70
N MET A 177 -15.44 4.91 2.94
CA MET A 177 -16.67 4.34 3.47
C MET A 177 -17.03 5.04 4.79
N GLN A 178 -18.24 4.87 5.30
CA GLN A 178 -18.76 5.65 6.44
C GLN A 178 -19.04 4.78 7.67
N GLU A 179 -19.14 3.47 7.49
CA GLU A 179 -19.61 2.53 8.50
C GLU A 179 -18.54 2.27 9.58
N GLY A 180 -17.26 2.41 9.24
CA GLY A 180 -16.16 2.32 10.20
C GLY A 180 -15.96 0.94 10.82
N ASP A 181 -16.65 -0.10 10.36
CA ASP A 181 -16.59 -1.48 10.86
C ASP A 181 -15.55 -2.35 10.12
N CYS A 182 -15.36 -3.59 10.58
CA CYS A 182 -14.47 -4.55 9.92
C CYS A 182 -14.87 -4.80 8.45
N TYR A 183 -16.16 -4.74 8.12
CA TYR A 183 -16.65 -4.87 6.75
C TYR A 183 -16.17 -3.71 5.88
N ALA A 184 -16.38 -2.47 6.29
CA ALA A 184 -15.92 -1.28 5.58
C ALA A 184 -14.39 -1.30 5.39
N ARG A 185 -13.63 -1.68 6.43
CA ARG A 185 -12.17 -1.85 6.34
C ARG A 185 -11.74 -2.91 5.33
N THR A 186 -12.53 -3.96 5.16
CA THR A 186 -12.30 -5.01 4.16
C THR A 186 -12.64 -4.51 2.76
N MET A 187 -13.80 -3.87 2.59
CA MET A 187 -14.28 -3.34 1.31
C MET A 187 -13.39 -2.22 0.75
N VAL A 188 -12.86 -1.34 1.60
CA VAL A 188 -11.89 -0.31 1.18
C VAL A 188 -10.67 -0.98 0.53
N ARG A 189 -10.12 -2.05 1.12
CA ARG A 189 -8.95 -2.76 0.58
C ARG A 189 -9.27 -3.50 -0.73
N ILE A 190 -10.48 -4.05 -0.87
CA ILE A 190 -10.93 -4.65 -2.14
C ILE A 190 -11.05 -3.60 -3.24
N LYS A 191 -11.66 -2.45 -2.95
CA LYS A 191 -11.77 -1.34 -3.90
C LYS A 191 -10.39 -0.77 -4.27
N GLU A 192 -9.47 -0.70 -3.29
CA GLU A 192 -8.08 -0.30 -3.53
C GLU A 192 -7.33 -1.28 -4.44
N LEU A 193 -7.64 -2.58 -4.44
CA LEU A 193 -7.07 -3.53 -5.42
C LEU A 193 -7.40 -3.10 -6.86
N TYR A 194 -8.67 -2.83 -7.15
CA TYR A 194 -9.08 -2.39 -8.48
C TYR A 194 -8.48 -1.03 -8.85
N GLN A 195 -8.41 -0.09 -7.90
CA GLN A 195 -7.75 1.20 -8.12
C GLN A 195 -6.25 1.03 -8.40
N SER A 196 -5.57 0.12 -7.68
CA SER A 196 -4.14 -0.17 -7.91
C SER A 196 -3.90 -0.71 -9.32
N MET A 197 -4.76 -1.60 -9.81
CA MET A 197 -4.69 -2.12 -11.17
C MET A 197 -4.83 -1.00 -12.21
N ASP A 198 -5.75 -0.06 -12.00
CA ASP A 198 -5.93 1.07 -12.91
C ASP A 198 -4.75 2.06 -12.84
N LEU A 199 -4.21 2.35 -11.65
CA LEU A 199 -3.01 3.15 -11.48
C LEU A 199 -1.80 2.54 -12.21
N VAL A 200 -1.60 1.22 -12.12
CA VAL A 200 -0.54 0.54 -12.89
C VAL A 200 -0.77 0.70 -14.39
N ARG A 201 -2.00 0.54 -14.87
CA ARG A 201 -2.35 0.73 -16.29
C ARG A 201 -2.06 2.16 -16.76
N GLN A 202 -2.47 3.17 -15.99
CA GLN A 202 -2.20 4.57 -16.30
C GLN A 202 -0.70 4.87 -16.28
N ALA A 203 0.03 4.36 -15.29
CA ALA A 203 1.46 4.59 -15.15
C ALA A 203 2.26 3.95 -16.29
N ILE A 204 1.90 2.74 -16.73
CA ILE A 204 2.51 2.11 -17.91
C ILE A 204 2.17 2.92 -19.18
N GLY A 205 0.92 3.38 -19.33
CA GLY A 205 0.50 4.14 -20.50
C GLY A 205 1.16 5.52 -20.64
N LYS A 206 1.62 6.10 -19.52
CA LYS A 206 2.30 7.41 -19.45
C LYS A 206 3.81 7.28 -19.21
N LEU A 207 4.38 6.07 -19.24
CA LEU A 207 5.78 5.83 -18.90
C LEU A 207 6.73 6.45 -19.96
N PRO A 208 7.52 7.47 -19.61
CA PRO A 208 8.42 8.10 -20.57
C PRO A 208 9.64 7.22 -20.86
N GLU A 209 10.22 7.36 -22.05
CA GLU A 209 11.56 6.84 -22.35
C GLU A 209 12.65 7.68 -21.67
N GLY A 210 13.81 7.10 -21.39
CA GLY A 210 14.96 7.80 -20.83
C GLY A 210 15.67 7.04 -19.72
N GLU A 211 16.56 7.74 -19.02
CA GLU A 211 17.29 7.18 -17.88
C GLU A 211 16.34 6.89 -16.71
N PHE A 212 16.65 5.86 -15.93
CA PHE A 212 15.86 5.44 -14.76
C PHE A 212 16.62 5.59 -13.44
N CYS A 213 17.88 6.03 -13.49
CA CYS A 213 18.74 6.19 -12.32
C CYS A 213 19.81 7.24 -12.55
N VAL A 214 19.98 8.13 -11.59
CA VAL A 214 21.06 9.12 -11.51
C VAL A 214 21.95 8.79 -10.32
N LYS A 215 23.27 8.90 -10.48
CA LYS A 215 24.20 8.67 -9.36
C LYS A 215 24.14 9.84 -8.37
N PRO A 216 23.84 9.61 -7.08
CA PRO A 216 23.86 10.68 -6.08
C PRO A 216 25.29 11.21 -5.91
N LYS A 217 25.41 12.53 -5.74
CA LYS A 217 26.65 13.22 -5.41
C LYS A 217 26.43 14.06 -4.15
N GLY A 218 27.47 14.15 -3.32
CA GLY A 218 27.39 14.87 -2.04
C GLY A 218 26.86 14.00 -0.91
N ASN A 219 26.65 14.65 0.24
CA ASN A 219 26.19 14.04 1.47
C ASN A 219 24.89 14.74 1.91
N PRO A 220 23.95 14.01 2.52
CA PRO A 220 22.69 14.59 2.98
C PRO A 220 22.95 15.61 4.10
N ASP A 221 22.36 16.78 3.99
CA ASP A 221 22.44 17.85 4.99
C ASP A 221 21.05 18.45 5.24
N GLY A 222 20.76 18.78 6.50
CA GLY A 222 19.47 19.32 6.94
C GLY A 222 18.45 18.28 7.41
N ASP A 223 17.20 18.73 7.55
CA ASP A 223 16.07 17.98 8.09
C ASP A 223 14.98 17.80 7.03
N VAL A 224 14.46 16.59 6.87
CA VAL A 224 13.32 16.33 5.97
C VAL A 224 12.32 15.37 6.58
N VAL A 225 11.05 15.59 6.22
CA VAL A 225 9.95 14.67 6.46
C VAL A 225 9.49 14.08 5.15
N SER A 226 9.53 12.76 5.06
CA SER A 226 9.11 11.99 3.91
C SER A 226 7.93 11.09 4.28
N ARG A 227 6.84 11.18 3.51
CA ARG A 227 5.59 10.46 3.76
C ARG A 227 5.19 9.67 2.52
N VAL A 228 4.78 8.42 2.71
CA VAL A 228 4.29 7.52 1.66
C VAL A 228 3.07 6.77 2.18
N GLU A 229 2.11 6.49 1.31
CA GLU A 229 0.97 5.64 1.65
C GLU A 229 1.33 4.16 1.46
N GLN A 230 1.56 3.43 2.55
CA GLN A 230 1.67 1.96 2.51
C GLN A 230 0.26 1.33 2.43
N PRO A 231 0.09 0.04 2.09
CA PRO A 231 -1.24 -0.59 2.00
C PRO A 231 -1.98 -0.69 3.35
N ARG A 232 -1.27 -0.45 4.46
CA ARG A 232 -1.84 -0.36 5.82
C ARG A 232 -2.03 1.08 6.29
N GLY A 233 -1.57 2.06 5.51
CA GLY A 233 -1.68 3.48 5.78
C GLY A 233 -0.38 4.24 5.72
N GLU A 234 -0.40 5.46 6.24
CA GLU A 234 0.74 6.37 6.20
C GLU A 234 1.98 5.78 6.88
N VAL A 235 3.07 5.80 6.13
CA VAL A 235 4.43 5.62 6.63
C VAL A 235 5.10 6.98 6.68
N PHE A 236 5.62 7.33 7.85
CA PHE A 236 6.30 8.60 8.10
C PHE A 236 7.77 8.36 8.39
N TYR A 237 8.64 9.09 7.69
CA TYR A 237 10.09 9.09 7.86
C TYR A 237 10.56 10.51 8.17
N PHE A 238 11.27 10.68 9.27
CA PHE A 238 12.04 11.89 9.57
C PHE A 238 13.52 11.54 9.45
N LEU A 239 14.24 12.30 8.64
CA LEU A 239 15.66 12.11 8.35
C LEU A 239 16.40 13.40 8.67
N ARG A 240 17.55 13.29 9.34
CA ARG A 240 18.49 14.40 9.59
C ARG A 240 19.88 14.03 9.08
N GLY A 241 20.44 14.90 8.25
CA GLY A 241 21.84 14.89 7.83
C GLY A 241 22.63 16.02 8.51
N ASP A 242 23.94 15.86 8.58
CA ASP A 242 24.90 16.87 9.06
C ASP A 242 26.03 17.13 8.05
N GLY A 243 25.80 16.80 6.77
CA GLY A 243 26.82 16.81 5.73
C GLY A 243 27.81 15.64 5.80
N GLY A 244 27.66 14.74 6.78
CA GLY A 244 28.38 13.48 6.86
C GLY A 244 27.82 12.39 5.93
N LYS A 245 28.59 11.31 5.75
CA LYS A 245 28.19 10.16 4.92
C LYS A 245 26.94 9.43 5.48
N ASN A 246 26.72 9.52 6.78
CA ASN A 246 25.66 8.82 7.49
C ASN A 246 24.63 9.83 8.00
N LEU A 247 23.38 9.43 8.07
CA LEU A 247 22.34 10.22 8.72
C LEU A 247 22.58 10.25 10.24
N THR A 248 22.49 11.43 10.85
CA THR A 248 22.59 11.58 12.30
C THR A 248 21.33 11.10 13.01
N ARG A 249 20.17 11.22 12.35
CA ARG A 249 18.91 10.70 12.87
C ARG A 249 18.03 10.16 11.75
N LEU A 250 17.47 8.98 12.00
CA LEU A 250 16.36 8.42 11.24
C LEU A 250 15.27 8.01 12.23
N ARG A 251 14.09 8.61 12.14
CA ARG A 251 12.91 8.19 12.90
C ARG A 251 11.83 7.77 11.92
N LEU A 252 11.31 6.56 12.09
CA LEU A 252 10.19 6.05 11.31
C LEU A 252 8.98 5.79 12.20
N ARG A 253 7.78 6.03 11.67
CA ARG A 253 6.51 5.60 12.25
C ARG A 253 5.80 4.74 11.23
N THR A 254 5.54 3.49 11.60
CA THR A 254 4.77 2.55 10.79
C THR A 254 3.27 2.76 11.02
N PRO A 255 2.41 2.44 10.03
CA PRO A 255 0.97 2.60 10.17
C PRO A 255 0.40 1.74 11.31
N THR A 256 0.91 0.52 11.50
CA THR A 256 0.46 -0.38 12.58
C THR A 256 0.67 0.23 13.96
N PHE A 257 1.75 1.00 14.17
CA PHE A 257 1.96 1.69 15.45
C PHE A 257 0.91 2.79 15.69
N ALA A 258 0.49 3.49 14.63
CA ALA A 258 -0.55 4.51 14.71
C ALA A 258 -1.94 3.92 15.03
N HIS A 259 -2.16 2.63 14.73
CA HIS A 259 -3.42 1.94 15.01
C HIS A 259 -3.54 1.38 16.44
N LEU A 260 -2.50 1.44 17.26
CA LEU A 260 -2.58 0.90 18.62
C LEU A 260 -3.66 1.58 19.49
N PRO A 261 -3.80 2.93 19.51
CA PRO A 261 -4.86 3.57 20.28
C PRO A 261 -6.27 3.21 19.79
N SER A 262 -6.47 3.16 18.47
CA SER A 262 -7.76 2.78 17.90
C SER A 262 -8.08 1.30 18.10
N LEU A 263 -7.08 0.42 18.08
CA LEU A 263 -7.26 -0.99 18.42
C LEU A 263 -7.78 -1.18 19.85
N VAL A 264 -7.18 -0.47 20.82
CA VAL A 264 -7.63 -0.54 22.22
C VAL A 264 -9.06 -0.04 22.36
N GLU A 265 -9.46 0.99 21.62
CA GLU A 265 -10.85 1.46 21.59
C GLU A 265 -11.79 0.42 20.96
N MET A 266 -11.42 -0.10 19.79
CA MET A 266 -12.19 -1.06 19.01
C MET A 266 -12.43 -2.40 19.73
N LEU A 267 -11.52 -2.80 20.61
CA LEU A 267 -11.64 -4.05 21.39
C LEU A 267 -12.62 -3.93 22.58
N LYS A 268 -13.00 -2.72 23.00
CA LYS A 268 -13.88 -2.53 24.16
C LYS A 268 -15.27 -3.08 23.90
N GLY A 269 -15.76 -3.91 24.82
CA GLY A 269 -17.11 -4.47 24.76
C GLY A 269 -17.34 -5.52 23.66
N GLN A 270 -16.28 -5.96 22.97
CA GLN A 270 -16.36 -6.99 21.92
C GLN A 270 -16.25 -8.39 22.49
N LEU A 271 -16.79 -9.38 21.77
CA LEU A 271 -16.67 -10.78 22.12
C LEU A 271 -15.25 -11.29 21.85
N LEU A 272 -14.80 -12.28 22.63
CA LEU A 272 -13.49 -12.91 22.42
C LEU A 272 -13.35 -13.51 21.01
N SER A 273 -14.45 -13.99 20.42
CA SER A 273 -14.51 -14.54 19.06
C SER A 273 -14.25 -13.50 17.95
N ASP A 274 -14.40 -12.21 18.25
CA ASP A 274 -14.25 -11.13 17.27
C ASP A 274 -12.85 -10.51 17.32
N VAL A 275 -12.10 -10.76 18.39
CA VAL A 275 -10.73 -10.26 18.57
C VAL A 275 -9.82 -10.56 17.37
N PRO A 276 -9.78 -11.78 16.79
CA PRO A 276 -8.94 -12.04 15.62
C PRO A 276 -9.30 -11.15 14.41
N VAL A 277 -10.60 -10.97 14.14
CA VAL A 277 -11.10 -10.16 13.03
C VAL A 277 -10.73 -8.69 13.23
N ILE A 278 -10.90 -8.18 14.45
CA ILE A 278 -10.59 -6.79 14.81
C ILE A 278 -9.09 -6.52 14.62
N ILE A 279 -8.23 -7.38 15.18
CA ILE A 279 -6.77 -7.25 15.09
C ILE A 279 -6.29 -7.31 13.64
N LEU A 280 -6.87 -8.21 12.83
CA LEU A 280 -6.47 -8.32 11.43
C LEU A 280 -6.95 -7.14 10.59
N SER A 281 -8.07 -6.50 10.98
CA SER A 281 -8.70 -5.42 10.22
C SER A 281 -7.88 -4.11 10.14
N ILE A 282 -6.85 -3.95 10.99
CA ILE A 282 -5.98 -2.77 11.08
C ILE A 282 -4.68 -2.84 10.26
#